data_AF-A0A2E5GXY8-F1
#
_entry.id   AF-A0A2E5GXY8-F1
#
_cell.length_a   1.000
_cell.length_b   1.000
_cell.length_c   1.000
_cell.angle_alpha   90.00
_cell.angle_beta   90.00
_cell.angle_gamma   90.00
#
_symmetry.space_group_name_H-M   'P 1'
#
loop_
_entity.id
_entity.type
_entity.pdbx_description
1 polymer ?
#
loop_
_entity_poly.entity_id
_entity_poly.type
_entity_poly.pdbx_seq_one_letter_code
_entity_poly.pdbx_strand_id
1 'polypeptide(L)'
;MPRSRSVFRVSRFHRYRILVVIYSIGIFVGIREYSISRARERPVDFLAGEGSVFTDVMIGVNPKDPDTDFLRAMRALSESDEEGFSELLEKALSADIKHNELLLQFHAQHLLNQGAETEEINRALNRWHQNFPFSERVITVSFATGPTAPYEAVLLENALSEIPWVADSEFDPYDPESSGGWRLRLMFRRGEIIDIGLLTDVPSWESLISRR
;
A
#
# COMPACT_ATOMS: atom_id res chain seq x y z
N MET A 1 56.18 54.97 11.97
CA MET A 1 56.54 53.53 11.80
C MET A 1 56.54 52.87 13.18
N PRO A 2 56.39 51.54 13.30
CA PRO A 2 55.33 50.65 12.78
C PRO A 2 54.69 49.86 13.99
N ARG A 3 53.88 48.79 13.92
CA ARG A 3 53.32 47.91 12.87
C ARG A 3 51.81 47.67 13.14
N SER A 4 51.09 47.21 12.11
CA SER A 4 49.77 46.54 12.19
C SER A 4 49.88 45.08 12.67
N ARG A 5 48.82 44.50 13.26
CA ARG A 5 48.21 43.22 12.77
C ARG A 5 46.92 42.77 13.48
N SER A 6 45.90 42.47 12.66
CA SER A 6 44.87 41.39 12.78
C SER A 6 44.30 41.05 14.17
N VAL A 7 43.03 41.31 14.50
CA VAL A 7 41.82 40.65 13.93
C VAL A 7 41.98 39.13 13.77
N PHE A 8 41.36 38.32 14.64
CA PHE A 8 40.34 37.33 14.21
C PHE A 8 39.55 36.78 15.41
N ARG A 9 38.23 36.68 15.24
CA ARG A 9 37.23 36.43 16.28
C ARG A 9 37.00 34.93 16.53
N VAL A 10 37.95 34.27 17.18
CA VAL A 10 37.80 32.89 17.69
C VAL A 10 37.05 32.93 19.04
N SER A 11 35.99 32.19 19.32
CA SER A 11 35.23 31.24 18.50
C SER A 11 33.71 31.34 18.75
N ARG A 12 32.94 31.79 17.74
CA ARG A 12 31.48 31.53 17.74
C ARG A 12 31.16 30.05 17.50
N PHE A 13 32.04 29.34 16.80
CA PHE A 13 31.86 27.94 16.40
C PHE A 13 31.64 26.96 17.56
N HIS A 14 32.21 27.18 18.76
CA HIS A 14 32.07 26.21 19.85
C HIS A 14 30.67 26.15 20.46
N ARG A 15 29.95 27.28 20.53
CA ARG A 15 28.62 27.33 21.18
C ARG A 15 27.52 26.65 20.37
N TYR A 16 27.71 26.48 19.06
CA TYR A 16 26.72 25.85 18.18
C TYR A 16 27.00 24.37 17.89
N ARG A 17 28.13 23.78 18.35
CA ARG A 17 28.46 22.35 18.06
C ARG A 17 27.38 21.39 18.57
N ILE A 18 26.94 21.57 19.81
CA ILE A 18 25.87 20.73 20.40
C ILE A 18 24.55 20.93 19.67
N LEU A 19 24.22 22.17 19.31
CA LEU A 19 22.96 22.48 18.63
C LEU A 19 22.94 21.89 17.21
N VAL A 20 24.06 21.96 16.48
CA VAL A 20 24.25 21.25 15.19
C VAL A 20 24.14 19.74 15.35
N VAL A 21 24.76 19.13 16.38
CA VAL A 21 24.66 17.68 16.62
C VAL A 21 23.20 17.26 16.90
N ILE A 22 22.48 17.99 17.74
CA ILE A 22 21.06 17.71 18.03
C ILE A 22 20.21 17.88 16.77
N TYR A 23 20.44 18.94 15.98
CA TYR A 23 19.70 19.18 14.75
C TYR A 23 20.01 18.11 13.68
N SER A 24 21.27 17.66 13.57
CA SER A 24 21.67 16.55 12.70
C SER A 24 21.07 15.21 13.15
N ILE A 25 20.95 14.95 14.44
CA ILE A 25 20.25 13.75 14.96
C ILE A 25 18.75 13.86 14.66
N GLY A 26 18.13 15.01 14.89
CA GLY A 26 16.71 15.25 14.57
C GLY A 26 16.41 15.11 13.08
N ILE A 27 17.28 15.62 12.22
CA ILE A 27 17.20 15.43 10.75
C ILE A 27 17.47 13.98 10.37
N PHE A 28 18.45 13.30 10.97
CA PHE A 28 18.74 11.89 10.66
C PHE A 28 17.60 10.97 11.08
N VAL A 29 17.02 11.19 12.26
CA VAL A 29 15.80 10.50 12.71
C VAL A 29 14.63 10.87 11.81
N GLY A 30 14.42 12.15 11.49
CA GLY A 30 13.35 12.59 10.58
C GLY A 30 13.46 12.00 9.18
N ILE A 31 14.66 11.93 8.60
CA ILE A 31 14.93 11.28 7.30
C ILE A 31 14.80 9.77 7.41
N ARG A 32 15.24 9.15 8.52
CA ARG A 32 15.04 7.71 8.76
C ARG A 32 13.57 7.38 8.88
N GLU A 33 12.79 8.15 9.63
CA GLU A 33 11.36 7.92 9.82
C GLU A 33 10.54 8.29 8.57
N TYR A 34 10.99 9.27 7.77
CA TYR A 34 10.45 9.57 6.45
C TYR A 34 10.74 8.45 5.45
N SER A 35 11.97 7.91 5.43
CA SER A 35 12.32 6.73 4.63
C SER A 35 11.64 5.45 5.12
N ILE A 36 11.39 5.29 6.42
CA ILE A 36 10.61 4.17 6.97
C ILE A 36 9.11 4.35 6.66
N SER A 37 8.59 5.58 6.67
CA SER A 37 7.21 5.88 6.27
C SER A 37 7.00 5.65 4.77
N ARG A 38 7.96 6.02 3.91
CA ARG A 38 7.96 5.60 2.50
C ARG A 38 8.23 4.11 2.31
N ALA A 39 9.05 3.49 3.16
CA ALA A 39 9.22 2.03 3.13
C ALA A 39 7.97 1.27 3.61
N ARG A 40 7.04 1.91 4.34
CA ARG A 40 5.71 1.36 4.66
C ARG A 40 4.73 1.40 3.48
N GLU A 41 5.02 2.15 2.40
CA GLU A 41 4.33 1.98 1.11
C GLU A 41 4.67 0.63 0.46
N ARG A 42 5.79 0.01 0.87
CA ARG A 42 5.99 -1.43 0.68
C ARG A 42 5.40 -2.14 1.90
N PRO A 43 4.57 -3.19 1.71
CA PRO A 43 4.22 -4.05 2.84
C PRO A 43 5.53 -4.56 3.47
N VAL A 44 5.53 -4.73 4.80
CA VAL A 44 6.64 -5.42 5.48
C VAL A 44 6.86 -6.73 4.74
N ASP A 45 8.06 -6.94 4.24
CA ASP A 45 8.38 -8.15 3.49
C ASP A 45 8.54 -9.31 4.48
N PHE A 46 7.41 -9.92 4.86
CA PHE A 46 7.32 -11.07 5.77
C PHE A 46 8.11 -12.30 5.28
N LEU A 47 8.62 -12.23 4.05
CA LEU A 47 9.24 -13.32 3.30
C LEU A 47 10.75 -13.06 3.11
N ALA A 48 11.25 -11.85 3.40
CA ALA A 48 12.67 -11.49 3.29
C ALA A 48 13.28 -10.98 4.61
N GLY A 49 14.58 -11.26 4.79
CA GLY A 49 15.40 -10.70 5.87
C GLY A 49 14.87 -11.02 7.28
N GLU A 50 14.55 -9.99 8.06
CA GLU A 50 14.02 -10.13 9.43
C GLU A 50 12.56 -10.62 9.45
N GLY A 51 11.81 -10.48 8.34
CA GLY A 51 10.42 -10.89 8.24
C GLY A 51 10.23 -12.42 8.25
N SER A 52 11.12 -13.16 7.60
CA SER A 52 11.05 -14.63 7.57
C SER A 52 11.24 -15.26 8.95
N VAL A 53 12.11 -14.68 9.78
CA VAL A 53 12.35 -15.09 11.17
C VAL A 53 11.12 -14.87 12.04
N PHE A 54 10.42 -13.74 11.87
CA PHE A 54 9.14 -13.50 12.55
C PHE A 54 8.09 -14.54 12.13
N THR A 55 8.00 -14.81 10.82
CA THR A 55 7.10 -15.83 10.26
C THR A 55 7.37 -17.23 10.84
N ASP A 56 8.64 -17.66 10.94
CA ASP A 56 9.00 -18.95 11.55
C ASP A 56 8.67 -19.04 13.04
N VAL A 57 8.86 -17.94 13.80
CA VAL A 57 8.48 -17.88 15.22
C VAL A 57 6.98 -18.00 15.40
N MET A 58 6.17 -17.29 14.60
CA MET A 58 4.71 -17.39 14.66
C MET A 58 4.22 -18.81 14.30
N ILE A 59 4.79 -19.42 13.26
CA ILE A 59 4.53 -20.81 12.87
C ILE A 59 4.82 -21.80 14.01
N GLY A 60 5.90 -21.60 14.76
CA GLY A 60 6.26 -22.44 15.90
C GLY A 60 5.41 -22.22 17.15
N VAL A 61 5.00 -20.97 17.42
CA VAL A 61 4.27 -20.59 18.65
C VAL A 61 2.78 -20.92 18.58
N ASN A 62 2.11 -20.66 17.45
CA ASN A 62 0.67 -20.92 17.31
C ASN A 62 0.33 -21.59 15.96
N PRO A 63 0.74 -22.84 15.75
CA PRO A 63 0.67 -23.52 14.44
C PRO A 63 -0.74 -23.77 13.88
N LYS A 64 -1.78 -23.49 14.66
CA LYS A 64 -3.20 -23.64 14.30
C LYS A 64 -3.94 -22.30 14.18
N ASP A 65 -3.22 -21.19 14.28
CA ASP A 65 -3.82 -19.87 14.14
C ASP A 65 -4.15 -19.56 12.68
N PRO A 66 -5.32 -18.97 12.37
CA PRO A 66 -5.62 -18.51 11.02
C PRO A 66 -4.61 -17.48 10.48
N ASP A 67 -4.02 -16.64 11.34
CA ASP A 67 -2.95 -15.71 10.94
C ASP A 67 -1.66 -16.45 10.57
N THR A 68 -1.42 -17.62 11.18
CA THR A 68 -0.29 -18.49 10.85
C THR A 68 -0.53 -19.22 9.54
N ASP A 69 -1.76 -19.66 9.26
CA ASP A 69 -2.09 -20.24 7.96
C ASP A 69 -1.97 -19.19 6.83
N PHE A 70 -2.36 -17.93 7.06
CA PHE A 70 -2.09 -16.83 6.13
C PHE A 70 -0.60 -16.60 5.89
N LEU A 71 0.22 -16.58 6.95
CA LEU A 71 1.67 -16.42 6.83
C LEU A 71 2.32 -17.58 6.05
N ARG A 72 1.81 -18.81 6.19
CA ARG A 72 2.23 -19.95 5.36
C ARG A 72 1.79 -19.79 3.91
N ALA A 73 0.57 -19.30 3.64
CA ALA A 73 0.10 -19.03 2.29
C ALA A 73 1.02 -18.03 1.58
N MET A 74 1.37 -16.92 2.24
CA MET A 74 2.32 -15.94 1.70
C MET A 74 3.69 -16.55 1.39
N ARG A 75 4.18 -17.51 2.19
CA ARG A 75 5.42 -18.25 1.90
C ARG A 75 5.28 -19.14 0.67
N ALA A 76 4.21 -19.93 0.57
CA ALA A 76 3.94 -20.75 -0.61
C ALA A 76 3.91 -19.89 -1.89
N LEU A 77 3.29 -18.70 -1.83
CA LEU A 77 3.28 -17.74 -2.93
C LEU A 77 4.69 -17.26 -3.34
N SER A 78 5.59 -16.98 -2.38
CA SER A 78 6.99 -16.64 -2.73
C SER A 78 7.82 -17.81 -3.24
N GLU A 79 7.42 -19.04 -2.92
CA GLU A 79 8.05 -20.27 -3.39
C GLU A 79 7.43 -20.78 -4.71
N SER A 80 6.49 -20.01 -5.28
CA SER A 80 5.70 -20.35 -6.49
C SER A 80 4.84 -21.62 -6.37
N ASP A 81 4.45 -21.97 -5.14
CA ASP A 81 3.49 -23.03 -4.83
C ASP A 81 2.06 -22.46 -4.80
N GLU A 82 1.44 -22.39 -5.98
CA GLU A 82 0.08 -21.84 -6.17
C GLU A 82 -1.01 -22.70 -5.50
N GLU A 83 -0.82 -24.03 -5.46
CA GLU A 83 -1.78 -24.98 -4.86
C GLU A 83 -1.75 -24.86 -3.33
N GLY A 84 -0.56 -24.89 -2.72
CA GLY A 84 -0.38 -24.68 -1.28
C GLY A 84 -0.79 -23.28 -0.83
N PHE A 85 -0.50 -22.24 -1.63
CA PHE A 85 -1.00 -20.88 -1.37
C PHE A 85 -2.53 -20.84 -1.29
N SER A 86 -3.22 -21.47 -2.26
CA SER A 86 -4.67 -21.46 -2.35
C SER A 86 -5.31 -22.20 -1.16
N GLU A 87 -4.86 -23.41 -0.85
CA GLU A 87 -5.36 -24.21 0.28
C GLU A 87 -5.20 -23.44 1.61
N LEU A 88 -4.02 -22.86 1.85
CA LEU A 88 -3.71 -22.16 3.09
C LEU A 88 -4.48 -20.83 3.23
N LEU A 89 -4.70 -20.11 2.12
CA LEU A 89 -5.48 -18.87 2.11
C LEU A 89 -6.96 -19.14 2.39
N GLU A 90 -7.57 -20.13 1.72
CA GLU A 90 -8.96 -20.55 1.99
C GLU A 90 -9.14 -21.01 3.44
N LYS A 91 -8.21 -21.82 3.94
CA LYS A 91 -8.19 -22.30 5.32
C LYS A 91 -8.15 -21.15 6.33
N ALA A 92 -7.30 -20.14 6.12
CA ALA A 92 -7.26 -18.95 6.95
C ALA A 92 -8.60 -18.18 6.91
N LEU A 93 -9.14 -17.94 5.71
CA LEU A 93 -10.40 -17.20 5.52
C LEU A 93 -11.62 -17.88 6.15
N SER A 94 -11.61 -19.23 6.22
CA SER A 94 -12.69 -20.06 6.80
C SER A 94 -12.97 -19.79 8.27
N ALA A 95 -12.00 -19.25 9.02
CA ALA A 95 -12.08 -19.05 10.46
C ALA A 95 -12.83 -17.78 10.92
N ASP A 96 -13.56 -17.10 10.03
CA ASP A 96 -14.23 -15.80 10.25
C ASP A 96 -13.31 -14.73 10.88
N ILE A 97 -12.06 -14.65 10.41
CA ILE A 97 -11.09 -13.64 10.86
C ILE A 97 -11.64 -12.22 10.66
N LYS A 98 -11.48 -11.39 11.70
CA LYS A 98 -11.89 -9.97 11.73
C LYS A 98 -10.77 -9.02 12.13
N HIS A 99 -9.71 -9.52 12.80
CA HIS A 99 -8.62 -8.71 13.33
C HIS A 99 -7.39 -8.61 12.42
N ASN A 100 -7.30 -9.43 11.36
CA ASN A 100 -6.20 -9.40 10.40
C ASN A 100 -6.55 -8.58 9.17
N GLU A 101 -6.26 -7.27 9.24
CA GLU A 101 -6.45 -6.32 8.14
C GLU A 101 -5.70 -6.73 6.87
N LEU A 102 -4.46 -7.20 7.02
CA LEU A 102 -3.58 -7.57 5.91
C LEU A 102 -4.16 -8.74 5.12
N LEU A 103 -4.64 -9.80 5.79
CA LEU A 103 -5.31 -10.93 5.13
C LEU A 103 -6.59 -10.48 4.41
N LEU A 104 -7.43 -9.65 5.04
CA LEU A 104 -8.71 -9.24 4.42
C LEU A 104 -8.47 -8.33 3.21
N GLN A 105 -7.53 -7.39 3.29
CA GLN A 105 -7.14 -6.52 2.18
C GLN A 105 -6.44 -7.30 1.06
N PHE A 106 -5.54 -8.23 1.40
CA PHE A 106 -4.86 -9.08 0.43
C PHE A 106 -5.84 -9.98 -0.32
N HIS A 107 -6.77 -10.64 0.37
CA HIS A 107 -7.81 -11.46 -0.25
C HIS A 107 -8.67 -10.65 -1.23
N ALA A 108 -9.10 -9.44 -0.84
CA ALA A 108 -9.85 -8.56 -1.73
C ALA A 108 -9.05 -8.12 -2.96
N GLN A 109 -7.76 -7.79 -2.80
CA GLN A 109 -6.85 -7.47 -3.91
C GLN A 109 -6.61 -8.69 -4.82
N HIS A 110 -6.52 -9.90 -4.25
CA HIS A 110 -6.27 -11.13 -4.98
C HIS A 110 -7.44 -11.48 -5.90
N LEU A 111 -8.68 -11.45 -5.39
CA LEU A 111 -9.89 -11.62 -6.21
C LEU A 111 -9.98 -10.60 -7.35
N LEU A 112 -9.60 -9.34 -7.07
CA LEU A 112 -9.53 -8.27 -8.08
C LEU A 112 -8.50 -8.58 -9.18
N ASN A 113 -7.31 -9.07 -8.79
CA ASN A 113 -6.24 -9.43 -9.73
C ASN A 113 -6.58 -10.65 -10.58
N GLN A 114 -7.37 -11.59 -10.05
CA GLN A 114 -7.86 -12.77 -10.77
C GLN A 114 -9.04 -12.47 -11.71
N GLY A 115 -9.67 -11.29 -11.60
CA GLY A 115 -10.89 -10.97 -12.33
C GLY A 115 -12.09 -11.81 -11.87
N ALA A 116 -12.19 -12.07 -10.56
CA ALA A 116 -13.31 -12.79 -9.96
C ALA A 116 -14.65 -12.05 -10.14
N GLU A 117 -15.75 -12.71 -9.82
CA GLU A 117 -17.09 -12.13 -9.98
C GLU A 117 -17.28 -10.86 -9.13
N THR A 118 -17.98 -9.86 -9.69
CA THR A 118 -18.17 -8.55 -9.04
C THR A 118 -18.79 -8.66 -7.65
N GLU A 119 -19.70 -9.62 -7.44
CA GLU A 119 -20.30 -9.90 -6.13
C GLU A 119 -19.29 -10.41 -5.09
N GLU A 120 -18.30 -11.19 -5.51
CA GLU A 120 -17.28 -11.77 -4.61
C GLU A 120 -16.24 -10.73 -4.23
N ILE A 121 -15.79 -9.93 -5.20
CA ILE A 121 -14.92 -8.78 -4.98
C ILE A 121 -15.59 -7.80 -4.02
N ASN A 122 -16.85 -7.41 -4.27
CA ASN A 122 -17.62 -6.53 -3.39
C ASN A 122 -17.75 -7.11 -1.98
N ARG A 123 -18.00 -8.42 -1.83
CA ARG A 123 -18.10 -9.08 -0.53
C ARG A 123 -16.78 -9.04 0.25
N ALA A 124 -15.66 -9.27 -0.41
CA ALA A 124 -14.33 -9.21 0.21
C ALA A 124 -13.95 -7.77 0.60
N LEU A 125 -14.13 -6.80 -0.30
CA LEU A 125 -13.87 -5.38 -0.05
C LEU A 125 -14.70 -4.86 1.13
N ASN A 126 -16.01 -5.13 1.14
CA ASN A 126 -16.88 -4.70 2.24
C ASN A 126 -16.56 -5.43 3.55
N ARG A 127 -16.22 -6.72 3.53
CA ARG A 127 -15.78 -7.44 4.75
C ARG A 127 -14.52 -6.78 5.34
N TRP A 128 -13.55 -6.42 4.52
CA TRP A 128 -12.37 -5.69 4.99
C TRP A 128 -12.74 -4.30 5.53
N HIS A 129 -13.45 -3.48 4.74
CA HIS A 129 -13.81 -2.10 5.11
C HIS A 129 -14.69 -2.00 6.37
N GLN A 130 -15.61 -2.95 6.58
CA GLN A 130 -16.45 -3.00 7.78
C GLN A 130 -15.66 -3.30 9.05
N ASN A 131 -14.61 -4.14 8.96
CA ASN A 131 -13.73 -4.43 10.11
C ASN A 131 -12.68 -3.34 10.31
N PHE A 132 -12.26 -2.65 9.23
CA PHE A 132 -11.21 -1.63 9.25
C PHE A 132 -11.64 -0.31 8.57
N PRO A 133 -12.69 0.38 9.09
CA PRO A 133 -13.24 1.60 8.47
C PRO A 133 -12.33 2.83 8.58
N PHE A 134 -11.17 2.69 9.22
CA PHE A 134 -10.13 3.70 9.36
C PHE A 134 -8.83 3.30 8.65
N SER A 135 -8.84 2.25 7.82
CA SER A 135 -7.68 1.83 7.06
C SER A 135 -7.18 2.94 6.13
N GLU A 136 -5.85 3.10 6.09
CA GLU A 136 -5.14 3.94 5.10
C GLU A 136 -4.61 3.08 3.94
N ARG A 137 -4.88 1.76 3.92
CA ARG A 137 -4.47 0.89 2.81
C ARG A 137 -5.34 1.15 1.59
N VAL A 138 -4.70 1.05 0.42
CA VAL A 138 -5.35 1.21 -0.88
C VAL A 138 -5.59 -0.13 -1.56
N ILE A 139 -6.54 -0.14 -2.49
CA ILE A 139 -6.68 -1.17 -3.52
C ILE A 139 -6.11 -0.66 -4.82
N THR A 140 -5.53 -1.59 -5.57
CA THR A 140 -4.84 -1.35 -6.83
C THR A 140 -5.65 -1.95 -7.97
N VAL A 141 -5.99 -1.16 -8.98
CA VAL A 141 -6.59 -1.64 -10.24
C VAL A 141 -5.62 -1.34 -11.38
N SER A 142 -5.31 -2.37 -12.18
CA SER A 142 -4.35 -2.28 -13.29
C SER A 142 -5.07 -2.13 -14.63
N PHE A 143 -4.55 -1.26 -15.50
CA PHE A 143 -5.11 -0.99 -16.82
C PHE A 143 -4.02 -1.06 -17.89
N ALA A 144 -4.38 -1.55 -19.09
CA ALA A 144 -3.47 -1.60 -20.23
C ALA A 144 -3.17 -0.22 -20.86
N THR A 145 -4.04 0.75 -20.62
CA THR A 145 -3.98 2.11 -21.19
C THR A 145 -4.55 3.10 -20.17
N GLY A 146 -4.09 4.35 -20.19
CA GLY A 146 -4.50 5.40 -19.28
C GLY A 146 -4.25 6.79 -19.87
N PRO A 147 -4.35 7.87 -19.07
CA PRO A 147 -4.41 9.25 -19.57
C PRO A 147 -3.17 9.62 -20.38
N THR A 148 -3.41 10.02 -21.63
CA THR A 148 -2.37 10.43 -22.59
C THR A 148 -1.97 11.89 -22.42
N ALA A 149 -2.81 12.69 -21.76
CA ALA A 149 -2.58 14.10 -21.46
C ALA A 149 -2.93 14.46 -20.00
N PRO A 150 -2.27 15.46 -19.38
CA PRO A 150 -2.52 15.83 -17.99
C PRO A 150 -3.98 16.24 -17.67
N TYR A 151 -4.73 16.75 -18.65
CA TYR A 151 -6.14 17.11 -18.44
C TYR A 151 -7.04 15.87 -18.29
N GLU A 152 -6.65 14.72 -18.86
CA GLU A 152 -7.41 13.47 -18.80
C GLU A 152 -7.33 12.85 -17.41
N ALA A 153 -6.15 12.91 -16.78
CA ALA A 153 -5.97 12.53 -15.38
C ALA A 153 -6.87 13.34 -14.45
N VAL A 154 -6.91 14.67 -14.61
CA VAL A 154 -7.79 15.56 -13.82
C VAL A 154 -9.28 15.25 -14.06
N LEU A 155 -9.70 14.92 -15.29
CA LEU A 155 -11.09 14.51 -15.55
C LEU A 155 -11.43 13.18 -14.87
N LEU A 156 -10.50 12.23 -14.85
CA LEU A 156 -10.65 10.93 -14.19
C LEU A 156 -10.72 11.07 -12.66
N GLU A 157 -9.83 11.85 -12.04
CA GLU A 157 -9.87 12.16 -10.60
C GLU A 157 -11.22 12.80 -10.19
N ASN A 158 -11.70 13.77 -10.97
CA ASN A 158 -13.03 14.37 -10.75
C ASN A 158 -14.16 13.33 -10.88
N ALA A 159 -14.12 12.45 -11.90
CA ALA A 159 -15.14 11.40 -12.06
C ALA A 159 -15.13 10.38 -10.90
N LEU A 160 -13.95 9.97 -10.42
CA LEU A 160 -13.82 9.08 -9.27
C LEU A 160 -14.28 9.74 -7.97
N SER A 161 -14.04 11.04 -7.78
CA SER A 161 -14.49 11.77 -6.58
C SER A 161 -16.02 11.86 -6.42
N GLU A 162 -16.77 11.68 -7.51
CA GLU A 162 -18.25 11.61 -7.49
C GLU A 162 -18.76 10.25 -7.01
N ILE A 163 -17.93 9.19 -7.03
CA ILE A 163 -18.32 7.86 -6.54
C ILE A 163 -18.40 7.92 -5.00
N PRO A 164 -19.57 7.62 -4.38
CA PRO A 164 -19.77 7.85 -2.95
C PRO A 164 -18.76 7.17 -2.04
N TRP A 165 -18.37 5.93 -2.39
CA TRP A 165 -17.44 5.12 -1.59
C TRP A 165 -15.95 5.44 -1.84
N VAL A 166 -15.61 6.31 -2.80
CA VAL A 166 -14.22 6.76 -3.01
C VAL A 166 -13.92 7.93 -2.07
N ALA A 167 -12.82 7.83 -1.32
CA ALA A 167 -12.28 8.93 -0.52
C ALA A 167 -11.17 9.68 -1.26
N ASP A 168 -10.31 8.93 -1.94
CA ASP A 168 -9.17 9.45 -2.70
C ASP A 168 -8.79 8.46 -3.82
N SER A 169 -8.16 8.97 -4.87
CA SER A 169 -7.78 8.21 -6.05
C SER A 169 -6.52 8.78 -6.70
N GLU A 170 -5.52 7.94 -6.93
CA GLU A 170 -4.24 8.37 -7.55
C GLU A 170 -3.91 7.47 -8.75
N PHE A 171 -3.51 8.08 -9.87
CA PHE A 171 -3.13 7.39 -11.10
C PHE A 171 -1.62 7.45 -11.32
N ASP A 172 -0.97 6.28 -11.35
CA ASP A 172 0.45 6.16 -11.69
C ASP A 172 0.63 5.43 -13.04
N PRO A 173 1.65 5.80 -13.85
CA PRO A 173 2.19 4.87 -14.83
C PRO A 173 2.81 3.67 -14.10
N TYR A 174 2.47 2.46 -14.53
CA TYR A 174 2.96 1.22 -13.95
C TYR A 174 3.57 0.34 -15.04
N ASP A 175 4.89 0.21 -15.02
CA ASP A 175 5.62 -0.70 -15.89
C ASP A 175 6.22 -1.85 -15.08
N PRO A 176 5.66 -3.08 -15.18
CA PRO A 176 6.30 -4.24 -14.60
C PRO A 176 7.57 -4.65 -15.36
N GLU A 177 7.57 -4.70 -16.71
CA GLU A 177 8.75 -5.14 -17.49
C GLU A 177 8.92 -4.63 -18.96
N SER A 178 8.04 -3.81 -19.56
CA SER A 178 8.26 -3.03 -20.84
C SER A 178 6.99 -2.63 -21.62
N SER A 179 5.81 -2.56 -21.01
CA SER A 179 4.55 -2.32 -21.76
C SER A 179 3.54 -1.40 -21.07
N GLY A 180 4.03 -0.26 -20.56
CA GLY A 180 3.26 1.00 -20.51
C GLY A 180 1.88 0.92 -19.84
N GLY A 181 1.76 0.13 -18.79
CA GLY A 181 0.53 -0.01 -18.04
C GLY A 181 0.23 1.21 -17.16
N TRP A 182 -0.98 1.22 -16.61
CA TRP A 182 -1.43 2.22 -15.66
C TRP A 182 -2.00 1.56 -14.43
N ARG A 183 -1.90 2.27 -13.30
CA ARG A 183 -2.34 1.82 -11.99
C ARG A 183 -3.20 2.90 -11.36
N LEU A 184 -4.41 2.50 -10.96
CA LEU A 184 -5.26 3.30 -10.10
C LEU A 184 -5.13 2.78 -8.66
N ARG A 185 -4.73 3.66 -7.74
CA ARG A 185 -4.80 3.43 -6.30
C ARG A 185 -6.10 4.05 -5.76
N LEU A 186 -6.90 3.28 -5.03
CA LEU A 186 -8.17 3.72 -4.45
C LEU A 186 -8.12 3.65 -2.92
N MET A 187 -8.53 4.74 -2.26
CA MET A 187 -8.83 4.77 -0.83
C MET A 187 -10.34 4.91 -0.62
N PHE A 188 -10.89 4.19 0.37
CA PHE A 188 -12.33 4.11 0.60
C PHE A 188 -12.86 5.10 1.64
N ARG A 189 -14.07 5.61 1.39
CA ARG A 189 -14.77 6.52 2.29
C ARG A 189 -15.44 5.74 3.43
N ARG A 190 -15.26 6.25 4.64
CA ARG A 190 -15.66 5.56 5.89
C ARG A 190 -17.18 5.38 5.97
N GLY A 191 -17.62 4.15 6.24
CA GLY A 191 -19.04 3.83 6.42
C GLY A 191 -19.87 3.71 5.13
N GLU A 192 -19.25 3.94 3.96
CA GLU A 192 -19.88 3.68 2.67
C GLU A 192 -19.79 2.20 2.29
N ILE A 193 -20.75 1.73 1.49
CA ILE A 193 -20.72 0.39 0.90
C ILE A 193 -19.94 0.47 -0.41
N ILE A 194 -18.90 -0.35 -0.53
CA ILE A 194 -18.07 -0.41 -1.74
C ILE A 194 -18.81 -1.21 -2.80
N ASP A 195 -18.97 -0.64 -3.99
CA ASP A 195 -19.49 -1.33 -5.17
C ASP A 195 -18.59 -1.09 -6.37
N ILE A 196 -17.72 -2.08 -6.64
CA ILE A 196 -16.79 -2.10 -7.77
C ILE A 196 -17.53 -2.18 -9.12
N GLY A 197 -18.83 -2.51 -9.16
CA GLY A 197 -19.70 -2.40 -10.35
C GLY A 197 -19.75 -0.99 -10.93
N LEU A 198 -19.58 0.02 -10.07
CA LEU A 198 -19.43 1.42 -10.48
C LEU A 198 -18.10 1.70 -11.21
N LEU A 199 -17.17 0.74 -11.24
CA LEU A 199 -15.94 0.74 -12.03
C LEU A 199 -15.86 -0.35 -13.13
N THR A 200 -16.68 -1.41 -13.15
CA THR A 200 -16.35 -2.65 -13.90
C THR A 200 -17.06 -2.94 -15.24
N ASP A 201 -17.91 -2.07 -15.82
CA ASP A 201 -18.29 -2.19 -17.26
C ASP A 201 -17.14 -1.75 -18.19
N VAL A 202 -15.89 -1.98 -17.79
CA VAL A 202 -14.72 -1.21 -18.23
C VAL A 202 -13.62 -2.11 -18.79
N PRO A 203 -13.65 -2.42 -20.10
CA PRO A 203 -12.52 -3.02 -20.80
C PRO A 203 -11.39 -2.00 -21.12
N SER A 204 -11.64 -0.69 -20.97
CA SER A 204 -10.66 0.38 -21.21
C SER A 204 -10.96 1.65 -20.40
N TRP A 205 -9.94 2.43 -20.01
CA TRP A 205 -10.11 3.71 -19.29
C TRP A 205 -11.09 4.69 -19.96
N GLU A 206 -11.25 4.64 -21.28
CA GLU A 206 -12.22 5.44 -22.04
C GLU A 206 -13.67 5.22 -21.54
N SER A 207 -13.99 4.01 -21.11
CA SER A 207 -15.30 3.65 -20.55
C SER A 207 -15.54 4.10 -19.11
N LEU A 208 -14.50 4.52 -18.38
CA LEU A 208 -14.67 5.27 -17.11
C LEU A 208 -15.09 6.72 -17.38
N ILE A 209 -14.59 7.34 -18.45
CA ILE A 209 -14.90 8.74 -18.79
C ILE A 209 -16.30 8.85 -19.44
N SER A 210 -16.70 7.88 -20.25
CA SER A 210 -17.97 7.92 -21.00
C SER A 210 -19.23 7.55 -20.19
N ARG A 211 -19.12 7.32 -18.87
CA ARG A 211 -20.25 7.06 -17.96
C ARG A 211 -20.93 8.33 -17.42
N ARG A 212 -20.52 9.54 -17.87
CA ARG A 212 -21.12 10.85 -17.55
C ARG A 212 -21.99 11.40 -18.69
#